data_AF-A0A7D5QLN7-F1
#
_entry.id   AF-A0A7D5QLN7-F1
#
_cell.length_a   1.000
_cell.length_b   1.000
_cell.length_c   1.000
_cell.angle_alpha   90.00
_cell.angle_beta   90.00
_cell.angle_gamma   90.00
#
_symmetry.space_group_name_H-M   'P 1'
#
loop_
_entity.id
_entity.type
_entity.pdbx_description
1 polymer ?
#
loop_
_entity_poly.entity_id
_entity_poly.type
_entity_poly.pdbx_seq_one_letter_code
_entity_poly.pdbx_strand_id
1 'polypeptide(L)'
;MTDVTTDDATADCDVLVAGGGVSGLTAATYTARAGLRTLVVSGEESILRRNAHLENFPGFPAGVNPRLFADMLRDQAGRNGAELVGGTVEDLAGTEGEFVATLSDGRTVTAARVVAASWSDADYLDGLGVEIRDAGSKRYVAVDGVGRTSVAGVYVAGRLAEKYHQAVVAAGHGAEAGITLVHDAEVPYYHDWVAPEGYFTDRGREVPPGCEEIDAGERDHREAESRETMREYFAEPHDQRQRTHPSLVDDERGRVDADWEGDDG
;
A
#
# COMPACT_ATOMS: atom_id res chain seq x y z
N MET A 1 -36.39 -6.41 21.13
CA MET A 1 -36.83 -5.38 20.17
C MET A 1 -36.42 -4.04 20.74
N THR A 2 -35.16 -3.73 20.51
CA THR A 2 -34.58 -2.41 20.75
C THR A 2 -33.75 -2.17 19.51
N ASP A 3 -34.20 -1.19 18.75
CA ASP A 3 -33.66 -0.72 17.49
C ASP A 3 -32.18 -0.40 17.66
N VAL A 4 -31.31 -1.11 16.94
CA VAL A 4 -29.93 -0.66 16.73
C VAL A 4 -29.99 0.11 15.42
N THR A 5 -30.13 1.43 15.55
CA THR A 5 -29.86 2.38 14.48
C THR A 5 -28.55 2.03 13.81
N THR A 6 -28.64 1.68 12.52
CA THR A 6 -27.54 1.64 11.56
C THR A 6 -26.83 2.99 11.60
N ASP A 7 -25.72 3.06 12.31
CA ASP A 7 -24.75 4.12 12.12
C ASP A 7 -23.95 3.72 10.88
N ASP A 8 -24.37 4.26 9.74
CA ASP A 8 -23.74 4.11 8.44
C ASP A 8 -22.42 4.89 8.48
N ALA A 9 -21.40 4.29 9.10
CA ALA A 9 -20.15 4.95 9.42
C ALA A 9 -19.35 5.23 8.13
N THR A 10 -19.49 6.45 7.61
CA THR A 10 -18.60 7.03 6.60
C THR A 10 -17.23 7.31 7.23
N ALA A 11 -16.18 6.66 6.74
CA ALA A 11 -14.82 7.03 7.10
C ALA A 11 -14.33 8.16 6.17
N ASP A 12 -13.75 9.22 6.74
CA ASP A 12 -13.21 10.36 6.00
C ASP A 12 -11.68 10.39 6.10
N CYS A 13 -11.00 10.49 4.96
CA CYS A 13 -9.54 10.54 4.88
C CYS A 13 -9.03 11.50 3.80
N ASP A 14 -7.76 11.88 3.88
CA ASP A 14 -7.16 12.73 2.85
C ASP A 14 -6.75 11.87 1.63
N VAL A 15 -6.36 10.62 1.89
CA VAL A 15 -5.93 9.65 0.87
C VAL A 15 -6.55 8.28 1.15
N LEU A 16 -7.30 7.79 0.16
CA LEU A 16 -7.68 6.37 0.09
C LEU A 16 -6.69 5.61 -0.78
N VAL A 17 -6.15 4.52 -0.27
CA VAL A 17 -5.38 3.54 -1.05
C VAL A 17 -6.24 2.29 -1.24
N ALA A 18 -6.71 2.07 -2.47
CA ALA A 18 -7.50 0.90 -2.84
C ALA A 18 -6.56 -0.26 -3.19
N GLY A 19 -6.24 -1.11 -2.21
CA GLY A 19 -5.42 -2.31 -2.36
C GLY A 19 -4.24 -2.37 -1.38
N GLY A 20 -4.27 -3.36 -0.48
CA GLY A 20 -3.21 -3.63 0.52
C GLY A 20 -2.04 -4.48 0.00
N GLY A 21 -1.73 -4.41 -1.29
CA GLY A 21 -0.57 -5.07 -1.88
C GLY A 21 0.73 -4.27 -1.70
N VAL A 22 1.83 -4.75 -2.27
CA VAL A 22 3.15 -4.07 -2.18
C VAL A 22 3.08 -2.61 -2.63
N SER A 23 2.50 -2.34 -3.80
CA SER A 23 2.38 -0.97 -4.33
C SER A 23 1.54 -0.06 -3.44
N GLY A 24 0.41 -0.55 -2.94
CA GLY A 24 -0.48 0.23 -2.09
C GLY A 24 0.11 0.52 -0.72
N LEU A 25 0.69 -0.50 -0.05
CA LEU A 25 1.36 -0.30 1.24
C LEU A 25 2.59 0.61 1.13
N THR A 26 3.33 0.53 0.01
CA THR A 26 4.40 1.50 -0.25
C THR A 26 3.84 2.91 -0.46
N ALA A 27 2.84 3.10 -1.32
CA ALA A 27 2.22 4.42 -1.50
C ALA A 27 1.71 5.00 -0.17
N ALA A 28 1.03 4.18 0.63
CA ALA A 28 0.51 4.56 1.94
C ALA A 28 1.61 4.98 2.91
N THR A 29 2.76 4.30 2.90
CA THR A 29 3.92 4.70 3.70
C THR A 29 4.34 6.13 3.36
N TYR A 30 4.38 6.49 2.08
CA TYR A 30 4.80 7.81 1.66
C TYR A 30 3.77 8.90 1.95
N THR A 31 2.49 8.64 1.73
CA THR A 31 1.43 9.63 1.99
C THR A 31 1.21 9.84 3.49
N ALA A 32 1.19 8.76 4.28
CA ALA A 32 1.04 8.85 5.73
C ALA A 32 2.21 9.56 6.39
N ARG A 33 3.44 9.26 5.95
CA ARG A 33 4.66 9.95 6.43
C ARG A 33 4.67 11.44 6.08
N ALA A 34 3.96 11.86 5.03
CA ALA A 34 3.75 13.27 4.70
C ALA A 34 2.76 13.98 5.65
N GLY A 35 2.13 13.24 6.57
CA GLY A 35 1.09 13.75 7.47
C GLY A 35 -0.33 13.73 6.90
N LEU A 36 -0.56 13.09 5.74
CA LEU A 36 -1.90 12.91 5.19
C LEU A 36 -2.60 11.75 5.90
N ARG A 37 -3.86 11.96 6.34
CA ARG A 37 -4.73 10.89 6.86
C ARG A 37 -4.94 9.85 5.76
N THR A 38 -4.20 8.76 5.84
CA THR A 38 -4.13 7.75 4.79
C THR A 38 -4.83 6.49 5.27
N LEU A 39 -5.87 6.07 4.53
CA LEU A 39 -6.59 4.83 4.77
C LEU A 39 -6.30 3.84 3.65
N VAL A 40 -5.83 2.65 4.00
CA VAL A 40 -5.67 1.51 3.08
C VAL A 40 -6.86 0.58 3.23
N VAL A 41 -7.61 0.41 2.15
CA VAL A 41 -8.62 -0.64 2.06
C VAL A 41 -7.94 -1.88 1.46
N SER A 42 -7.87 -2.94 2.26
CA SER A 42 -7.23 -4.21 1.90
C SER A 42 -8.25 -5.33 1.83
N GLY A 43 -8.56 -5.77 0.62
CA GLY A 43 -9.46 -6.90 0.37
C GLY A 43 -8.71 -8.21 0.38
N GLU A 44 -8.76 -8.91 -0.76
CA GLU A 44 -8.07 -10.18 -0.94
C GLU A 44 -6.58 -10.15 -0.60
N GLU A 45 -6.07 -11.33 -0.23
CA GLU A 45 -4.67 -11.53 0.05
C GLU A 45 -3.79 -11.18 -1.17
N SER A 46 -2.77 -10.34 -0.95
CA SER A 46 -1.77 -10.03 -1.97
C SER A 46 -1.20 -11.32 -2.60
N ILE A 47 -1.13 -11.36 -3.93
CA ILE A 47 -0.53 -12.48 -4.67
C ILE A 47 0.89 -12.83 -4.19
N LEU A 48 1.61 -11.85 -3.62
CA LEU A 48 2.94 -12.06 -3.07
C LEU A 48 2.93 -13.17 -2.01
N ARG A 49 1.93 -13.16 -1.12
CA ARG A 49 1.76 -14.12 -0.03
C ARG A 49 1.42 -15.55 -0.49
N ARG A 50 1.24 -15.79 -1.80
CA ARG A 50 1.04 -17.14 -2.37
C ARG A 50 2.35 -17.79 -2.83
N ASN A 51 3.43 -17.00 -3.01
CA ASN A 51 4.71 -17.50 -3.54
C ASN A 51 5.52 -18.25 -2.48
N ALA A 52 6.43 -19.13 -2.88
CA ALA A 52 7.24 -19.90 -1.92
C ALA A 52 8.31 -19.05 -1.22
N HIS A 53 9.01 -18.19 -1.98
CA HIS A 53 10.10 -17.35 -1.49
C HIS A 53 10.22 -16.07 -2.33
N LEU A 54 10.68 -14.95 -1.74
CA LEU A 54 10.94 -13.70 -2.45
C LEU A 54 12.45 -13.50 -2.54
N GLU A 55 13.04 -13.78 -3.70
CA GLU A 55 14.49 -13.95 -3.84
C GLU A 55 15.25 -12.67 -4.17
N ASN A 56 14.61 -11.73 -4.88
CA ASN A 56 15.30 -10.63 -5.57
C ASN A 56 14.90 -9.23 -5.07
N PHE A 57 14.30 -9.11 -3.88
CA PHE A 57 14.01 -7.81 -3.29
C PHE A 57 15.27 -7.22 -2.61
N PRO A 58 15.75 -6.03 -3.03
CA PRO A 58 16.96 -5.43 -2.44
C PRO A 58 16.88 -5.28 -0.92
N GLY A 59 18.00 -5.56 -0.24
CA GLY A 59 18.05 -5.60 1.23
C GLY A 59 17.90 -6.99 1.84
N PHE A 60 17.43 -7.98 1.06
CA PHE A 60 17.32 -9.38 1.49
C PHE A 60 18.28 -10.27 0.68
N PRO A 61 19.56 -10.39 1.07
CA PRO A 61 20.59 -11.05 0.26
C PRO A 61 20.36 -12.55 0.04
N ALA A 62 19.55 -13.21 0.87
CA ALA A 62 19.13 -14.61 0.73
C ALA A 62 17.62 -14.73 0.43
N GLY A 63 17.01 -13.64 -0.02
CA GLY A 63 15.56 -13.50 -0.06
C GLY A 63 14.90 -13.45 1.31
N VAL A 64 13.57 -13.44 1.31
CA VAL A 64 12.73 -13.34 2.50
C VAL A 64 11.45 -14.11 2.30
N ASN A 65 10.88 -14.65 3.38
CA ASN A 65 9.54 -15.24 3.33
C ASN A 65 8.53 -14.16 2.88
N PRO A 66 7.78 -14.35 1.78
CA PRO A 66 6.94 -13.28 1.28
C PRO A 66 5.71 -12.91 2.16
N ARG A 67 5.32 -13.74 3.15
CA ARG A 67 4.27 -13.38 4.13
C ARG A 67 4.86 -12.43 5.15
N LEU A 68 5.98 -12.84 5.75
CA LEU A 68 6.78 -11.99 6.64
C LEU A 68 7.08 -10.63 6.02
N PHE A 69 7.51 -10.59 4.75
CA PHE A 69 7.74 -9.33 4.05
C PHE A 69 6.48 -8.48 3.89
N ALA A 70 5.33 -9.10 3.62
CA ALA A 70 4.06 -8.39 3.53
C ALA A 70 3.57 -7.88 4.90
N ASP A 71 3.82 -8.61 5.98
CA ASP A 71 3.53 -8.17 7.36
C ASP A 71 4.44 -7.01 7.77
N MET A 72 5.74 -7.10 7.48
CA MET A 72 6.69 -6.00 7.68
C MET A 72 6.30 -4.75 6.90
N LEU A 73 5.84 -4.88 5.65
CA LEU A 73 5.35 -3.75 4.85
C LEU A 73 4.10 -3.11 5.45
N ARG A 74 3.16 -3.95 5.92
CA ARG A 74 1.94 -3.48 6.60
C ARG A 74 2.30 -2.70 7.86
N ASP A 75 3.19 -3.23 8.69
CA ASP A 75 3.59 -2.61 9.93
C ASP A 75 4.44 -1.35 9.70
N GLN A 76 5.22 -1.30 8.62
CA GLN A 76 5.91 -0.09 8.18
C GLN A 76 4.93 1.02 7.78
N ALA A 77 3.88 0.71 7.02
CA ALA A 77 2.84 1.68 6.67
C ALA A 77 2.13 2.19 7.94
N GLY A 78 1.76 1.28 8.85
CA GLY A 78 1.14 1.62 10.13
C GLY A 78 2.02 2.50 11.03
N ARG A 79 3.32 2.19 11.13
CA ARG A 79 4.30 3.01 11.86
C ARG A 79 4.44 4.43 11.31
N ASN A 80 4.16 4.64 10.02
CA ASN A 80 4.15 5.97 9.40
C ASN A 80 2.78 6.66 9.48
N GLY A 81 1.79 6.05 10.15
CA GLY A 81 0.47 6.65 10.38
C GLY A 81 -0.62 6.22 9.42
N ALA A 82 -0.39 5.22 8.56
CA ALA A 82 -1.45 4.69 7.71
C ALA A 82 -2.41 3.81 8.52
N GLU A 83 -3.70 4.01 8.33
CA GLU A 83 -4.74 3.12 8.87
C GLU A 83 -5.08 2.03 7.85
N LEU A 84 -5.41 0.83 8.32
CA LEU A 84 -5.75 -0.30 7.45
C LEU A 84 -7.10 -0.90 7.86
N VAL A 85 -8.00 -1.02 6.90
CA VAL A 85 -9.29 -1.68 7.07
C VAL A 85 -9.43 -2.83 6.08
N GLY A 86 -10.06 -3.91 6.52
CA GLY A 86 -10.45 -5.01 5.64
C GLY A 86 -11.62 -4.62 4.76
N GLY A 87 -11.61 -5.02 3.49
CA GLY A 87 -12.72 -4.80 2.55
C GLY A 87 -12.23 -4.68 1.11
N THR A 88 -13.14 -4.89 0.15
CA THR A 88 -12.85 -4.68 -1.29
C THR A 88 -13.59 -3.44 -1.74
N VAL A 89 -12.91 -2.53 -2.47
CA VAL A 89 -13.58 -1.40 -3.12
C VAL A 89 -14.26 -1.94 -4.38
N GLU A 90 -15.58 -1.81 -4.47
CA GLU A 90 -16.38 -2.28 -5.60
C GLU A 90 -16.79 -1.18 -6.56
N ASP A 91 -16.93 0.04 -6.05
CA ASP A 91 -17.26 1.22 -6.85
C ASP A 91 -16.52 2.43 -6.29
N LEU A 92 -16.07 3.30 -7.19
CA LEU A 92 -15.46 4.57 -6.88
C LEU A 92 -16.03 5.64 -7.81
N ALA A 93 -16.60 6.67 -7.20
CA ALA A 93 -17.21 7.78 -7.90
C ALA A 93 -16.79 9.12 -7.28
N GLY A 94 -16.97 10.20 -8.04
CA GLY A 94 -16.75 11.56 -7.54
C GLY A 94 -15.74 12.33 -8.37
N THR A 95 -15.23 13.40 -7.78
CA THR A 95 -14.28 14.32 -8.42
C THR A 95 -13.18 14.67 -7.44
N GLU A 96 -12.11 15.30 -7.93
CA GLU A 96 -11.01 15.77 -7.09
C GLU A 96 -11.51 16.49 -5.82
N GLY A 97 -11.04 16.05 -4.65
CA GLY A 97 -11.43 16.58 -3.35
C GLY A 97 -12.63 15.89 -2.69
N GLU A 98 -13.42 15.11 -3.42
CA GLU A 98 -14.62 14.42 -2.89
C GLU A 98 -14.88 13.12 -3.67
N PHE A 99 -14.02 12.13 -3.47
CA PHE A 99 -14.24 10.76 -3.94
C PHE A 99 -15.01 9.96 -2.90
N VAL A 100 -15.90 9.08 -3.35
CA VAL A 100 -16.65 8.14 -2.51
C VAL A 100 -16.40 6.73 -3.01
N ALA A 101 -15.78 5.91 -2.17
CA ALA A 101 -15.58 4.49 -2.40
C ALA A 101 -16.68 3.69 -1.68
N THR A 102 -17.33 2.78 -2.41
CA THR A 102 -18.25 1.80 -1.84
C THR A 102 -17.52 0.48 -1.65
N LEU A 103 -17.54 -0.06 -0.43
CA LEU A 103 -16.94 -1.34 -0.11
C LEU A 103 -17.93 -2.49 -0.31
N SER A 104 -17.41 -3.70 -0.47
CA SER A 104 -18.19 -4.92 -0.69
C SER A 104 -19.15 -5.31 0.43
N ASP A 105 -18.99 -4.74 1.64
CA ASP A 105 -19.91 -4.92 2.76
C ASP A 105 -20.89 -3.76 2.93
N GLY A 106 -20.96 -2.85 1.95
CA GLY A 106 -21.85 -1.70 1.92
C GLY A 106 -21.31 -0.45 2.64
N ARG A 107 -20.19 -0.54 3.37
CA ARG A 107 -19.57 0.66 3.98
C ARG A 107 -19.09 1.62 2.89
N THR A 108 -19.07 2.90 3.22
CA THR A 108 -18.55 3.94 2.33
C THR A 108 -17.36 4.66 2.96
N VAL A 109 -16.42 5.07 2.10
CA VAL A 109 -15.24 5.85 2.49
C VAL A 109 -15.17 7.08 1.60
N THR A 110 -15.04 8.26 2.20
CA THR A 110 -14.81 9.51 1.48
C THR A 110 -13.33 9.86 1.53
N ALA A 111 -12.78 10.29 0.40
CA ALA A 111 -11.39 10.69 0.30
C ALA A 111 -11.17 11.89 -0.63
N ALA A 112 -10.22 12.76 -0.29
CA ALA A 112 -9.85 13.86 -1.19
C ALA A 112 -9.08 13.38 -2.43
N ARG A 113 -8.28 12.31 -2.29
CA ARG A 113 -7.46 11.71 -3.35
C ARG A 113 -7.44 10.19 -3.22
N VAL A 114 -7.19 9.50 -4.33
CA VAL A 114 -7.18 8.03 -4.38
C VAL A 114 -5.91 7.51 -5.04
N VAL A 115 -5.29 6.50 -4.43
CA VAL A 115 -4.31 5.63 -5.07
C VAL A 115 -4.94 4.26 -5.34
N ALA A 116 -5.27 4.00 -6.60
CA ALA A 116 -5.73 2.72 -7.09
C ALA A 116 -4.53 1.75 -7.23
N ALA A 117 -4.45 0.77 -6.34
CA ALA A 117 -3.30 -0.13 -6.20
C ALA A 117 -3.72 -1.62 -6.19
N SER A 118 -4.86 -1.93 -6.79
CA SER A 118 -5.39 -3.29 -6.97
C SER A 118 -4.56 -4.10 -7.98
N TRP A 119 -4.99 -5.34 -8.20
CA TRP A 119 -4.49 -6.18 -9.29
C TRP A 119 -4.89 -5.60 -10.67
N SER A 120 -4.79 -6.37 -11.75
CA SER A 120 -5.21 -5.93 -13.09
C SER A 120 -6.73 -5.99 -13.30
N ASP A 121 -7.47 -5.51 -12.31
CA ASP A 121 -8.92 -5.34 -12.32
C ASP A 121 -9.21 -3.86 -12.00
N ALA A 122 -9.89 -3.22 -12.94
CA ALA A 122 -10.15 -1.78 -12.97
C ALA A 122 -11.65 -1.47 -12.88
N ASP A 123 -12.51 -2.47 -12.69
CA ASP A 123 -13.96 -2.33 -12.85
C ASP A 123 -14.54 -1.29 -11.86
N TYR A 124 -14.04 -1.26 -10.63
CA TYR A 124 -14.42 -0.27 -9.62
C TYR A 124 -14.07 1.19 -9.99
N LEU A 125 -13.28 1.42 -11.06
CA LEU A 125 -12.93 2.76 -11.57
C LEU A 125 -13.80 3.20 -12.75
N ASP A 126 -14.69 2.35 -13.27
CA ASP A 126 -15.50 2.65 -14.45
C ASP A 126 -16.35 3.93 -14.26
N GLY A 127 -16.80 4.19 -13.02
CA GLY A 127 -17.56 5.39 -12.65
C GLY A 127 -16.79 6.72 -12.74
N LEU A 128 -15.45 6.69 -12.80
CA LEU A 128 -14.61 7.90 -12.83
C LEU A 128 -14.28 8.39 -14.24
N GLY A 129 -14.46 7.56 -15.26
CA GLY A 129 -14.05 7.89 -16.63
C GLY A 129 -12.54 7.96 -16.83
N VAL A 130 -11.76 7.21 -16.04
CA VAL A 130 -10.34 7.02 -16.30
C VAL A 130 -10.11 6.29 -17.64
N GLU A 131 -9.01 6.58 -18.30
CA GLU A 131 -8.67 5.90 -19.55
C GLU A 131 -8.24 4.45 -19.28
N ILE A 132 -9.05 3.48 -19.73
CA ILE A 132 -8.79 2.04 -19.54
C ILE A 132 -8.31 1.41 -20.84
N ARG A 133 -7.32 0.52 -20.73
CA ARG A 133 -6.78 -0.29 -21.80
C ARG A 133 -7.04 -1.77 -21.56
N ASP A 134 -7.73 -2.41 -22.50
CA ASP A 134 -7.95 -3.85 -22.47
C ASP A 134 -6.76 -4.64 -23.06
N ALA A 135 -6.44 -5.76 -22.42
CA ALA A 135 -5.37 -6.66 -22.80
C ALA A 135 -5.74 -8.11 -22.51
N GLY A 136 -6.64 -8.68 -23.32
CA GLY A 136 -7.19 -10.01 -23.07
C GLY A 136 -8.18 -9.95 -21.91
N SER A 137 -8.00 -10.81 -20.90
CA SER A 137 -8.85 -10.82 -19.69
C SER A 137 -8.41 -9.81 -18.61
N LYS A 138 -7.55 -8.86 -18.95
CA LYS A 138 -6.98 -7.88 -18.01
C LYS A 138 -7.31 -6.48 -18.48
N ARG A 139 -7.66 -5.62 -17.52
CA ARG A 139 -7.87 -4.19 -17.72
C ARG A 139 -6.75 -3.44 -17.00
N TYR A 140 -6.16 -2.46 -17.67
CA TYR A 140 -5.14 -1.57 -17.10
C TYR A 140 -5.61 -0.13 -17.21
N VAL A 141 -5.13 0.72 -16.31
CA VAL A 141 -5.42 2.17 -16.36
C VAL A 141 -4.23 2.88 -16.99
N ALA A 142 -4.50 3.75 -17.95
CA ALA A 142 -3.49 4.59 -18.56
C ALA A 142 -3.01 5.65 -17.56
N VAL A 143 -1.70 5.73 -17.38
CA VAL A 143 -1.06 6.69 -16.48
C VAL A 143 0.11 7.40 -17.14
N ASP A 144 0.46 8.56 -16.61
CA ASP A 144 1.73 9.22 -16.93
C ASP A 144 2.94 8.46 -16.32
N GLY A 145 4.15 9.02 -16.48
CA GLY A 145 5.38 8.39 -15.98
C GLY A 145 5.43 8.20 -14.46
N VAL A 146 4.60 8.91 -13.71
CA VAL A 146 4.62 8.97 -12.24
C VAL A 146 3.30 8.54 -11.59
N GLY A 147 2.40 7.95 -12.37
CA GLY A 147 1.18 7.30 -11.89
C GLY A 147 -0.09 8.16 -11.89
N ARG A 148 -0.08 9.38 -12.48
CA ARG A 148 -1.31 10.18 -12.62
C ARG A 148 -2.21 9.61 -13.71
N THR A 149 -3.52 9.61 -13.48
CA THR A 149 -4.52 9.28 -14.51
C THR A 149 -5.00 10.54 -15.25
N SER A 150 -5.96 10.39 -16.16
CA SER A 150 -6.70 11.50 -16.77
C SER A 150 -7.64 12.24 -15.80
N VAL A 151 -7.91 11.66 -14.62
CA VAL A 151 -8.79 12.22 -13.58
C VAL A 151 -7.94 12.81 -12.46
N ALA A 152 -8.06 14.12 -12.24
CA ALA A 152 -7.32 14.80 -11.17
C ALA A 152 -7.65 14.21 -9.80
N GLY A 153 -6.65 14.04 -8.94
CA GLY A 153 -6.79 13.38 -7.64
C GLY A 153 -6.83 11.84 -7.68
N VAL A 154 -6.79 11.21 -8.85
CA VAL A 154 -6.73 9.75 -9.01
C VAL A 154 -5.38 9.32 -9.57
N TYR A 155 -4.70 8.48 -8.79
CA TYR A 155 -3.39 7.91 -9.09
C TYR A 155 -3.49 6.39 -9.17
N VAL A 156 -2.63 5.74 -9.96
CA VAL A 156 -2.60 4.28 -10.08
C VAL A 156 -1.19 3.77 -9.85
N ALA A 157 -1.06 2.70 -9.07
CA ALA A 157 0.21 2.11 -8.71
C ALA A 157 0.32 0.62 -9.09
N GLY A 158 1.55 0.13 -9.22
CA GLY A 158 1.84 -1.29 -9.44
C GLY A 158 1.20 -1.88 -10.72
N ARG A 159 0.53 -3.03 -10.56
CA ARG A 159 0.11 -3.88 -11.68
C ARG A 159 -1.01 -3.25 -12.52
N LEU A 160 -1.90 -2.49 -11.89
CA LEU A 160 -3.02 -1.82 -12.55
C LEU A 160 -2.54 -0.77 -13.59
N ALA A 161 -1.36 -0.18 -13.37
CA ALA A 161 -0.66 0.71 -14.31
C ALA A 161 0.24 -0.04 -15.31
N GLU A 162 -0.03 -1.32 -15.59
CA GLU A 162 0.71 -2.17 -16.52
C GLU A 162 2.22 -2.31 -16.23
N LYS A 163 2.67 -2.00 -15.01
CA LYS A 163 4.09 -2.18 -14.65
C LYS A 163 4.48 -3.66 -14.66
N TYR A 164 5.79 -3.90 -14.82
CA TYR A 164 6.36 -5.24 -14.76
C TYR A 164 5.99 -5.93 -13.45
N HIS A 165 5.63 -7.21 -13.56
CA HIS A 165 5.17 -7.99 -12.43
C HIS A 165 6.34 -8.48 -11.58
N GLN A 166 6.88 -7.58 -10.75
CA GLN A 166 7.95 -7.80 -9.79
C GLN A 166 7.65 -6.99 -8.51
N ALA A 167 7.91 -7.55 -7.33
CA ALA A 167 7.61 -6.88 -6.06
C ALA A 167 8.34 -5.53 -5.92
N VAL A 168 9.62 -5.47 -6.30
CA VAL A 168 10.41 -4.23 -6.26
C VAL A 168 9.89 -3.17 -7.23
N VAL A 169 9.37 -3.57 -8.39
CA VAL A 169 8.77 -2.64 -9.36
C VAL A 169 7.43 -2.11 -8.81
N ALA A 170 6.63 -2.97 -8.19
CA ALA A 170 5.40 -2.55 -7.53
C ALA A 170 5.68 -1.57 -6.38
N ALA A 171 6.69 -1.85 -5.55
CA ALA A 171 7.11 -0.94 -4.48
C ALA A 171 7.59 0.41 -5.05
N GLY A 172 8.49 0.40 -6.04
CA GLY A 172 9.01 1.61 -6.67
C GLY A 172 7.90 2.47 -7.28
N HIS A 173 6.99 1.86 -8.05
CA HIS A 173 5.87 2.61 -8.63
C HIS A 173 4.85 3.07 -7.58
N GLY A 174 4.66 2.31 -6.50
CA GLY A 174 3.88 2.75 -5.34
C GLY A 174 4.47 3.99 -4.67
N ALA A 175 5.79 4.03 -4.50
CA ALA A 175 6.48 5.21 -4.00
C ALA A 175 6.34 6.41 -4.95
N GLU A 176 6.53 6.21 -6.26
CA GLU A 176 6.34 7.27 -7.27
C GLU A 176 4.92 7.85 -7.23
N ALA A 177 3.89 7.00 -7.21
CA ALA A 177 2.50 7.45 -7.11
C ALA A 177 2.21 8.19 -5.80
N GLY A 178 2.70 7.67 -4.66
CA GLY A 178 2.53 8.29 -3.34
C GLY A 178 3.22 9.66 -3.25
N ILE A 179 4.47 9.77 -3.72
CA ILE A 179 5.22 11.05 -3.74
C ILE A 179 4.55 12.05 -4.68
N THR A 180 4.07 11.59 -5.84
CA THR A 180 3.36 12.44 -6.81
C THR A 180 2.08 13.00 -6.19
N LEU A 181 1.33 12.17 -5.47
CA LEU A 181 0.16 12.62 -4.72
C LEU A 181 0.54 13.66 -3.67
N VAL A 182 1.57 13.41 -2.86
CA VAL A 182 2.05 14.36 -1.83
C VAL A 182 2.42 15.70 -2.45
N HIS A 183 3.12 15.68 -3.59
CA HIS A 183 3.47 16.88 -4.35
C HIS A 183 2.22 17.64 -4.81
N ASP A 184 1.25 16.94 -5.40
CA ASP A 184 0.00 17.54 -5.90
C ASP A 184 -0.94 17.99 -4.77
N ALA A 185 -0.76 17.46 -3.57
CA ALA A 185 -1.43 17.93 -2.36
C ALA A 185 -0.77 19.19 -1.75
N GLU A 186 0.30 19.70 -2.36
CA GLU A 186 1.07 20.86 -1.89
C GLU A 186 1.56 20.71 -0.43
N VAL A 187 1.73 19.46 0.01
CA VAL A 187 2.27 19.13 1.32
C VAL A 187 3.79 19.36 1.29
N PRO A 188 4.39 19.93 2.36
CA PRO A 188 5.84 20.11 2.41
C PRO A 188 6.58 18.80 2.14
N TYR A 189 7.55 18.88 1.22
CA TYR A 189 8.43 17.76 0.92
C TYR A 189 9.20 17.33 2.17
N TYR A 190 9.41 16.02 2.30
CA TYR A 190 10.22 15.42 3.35
C TYR A 190 11.21 14.41 2.76
N HIS A 191 12.32 14.18 3.46
CA HIS A 191 13.25 13.11 3.14
C HIS A 191 12.93 11.82 3.91
N ASP A 192 13.12 10.69 3.25
CA ASP A 192 13.04 9.34 3.83
C ASP A 192 14.30 8.99 4.66
N TRP A 193 15.22 9.94 4.81
CA TRP A 193 16.43 9.86 5.62
C TRP A 193 16.60 11.10 6.50
N VAL A 194 17.41 10.96 7.55
CA VAL A 194 17.82 12.02 8.46
C VAL A 194 19.34 12.16 8.48
N ALA A 195 19.83 13.35 8.78
CA ALA A 195 21.26 13.66 8.86
C ALA A 195 21.73 13.66 10.33
N PRO A 196 23.02 13.39 10.61
CA PRO A 196 23.57 13.64 11.93
C PRO A 196 23.62 15.15 12.22
N GLU A 197 23.45 15.53 13.48
CA GLU A 197 23.65 16.89 13.98
C GLU A 197 24.98 17.47 13.50
N GLY A 198 24.95 18.72 13.04
CA GLY A 198 26.13 19.40 12.48
C GLY A 198 26.34 19.16 10.99
N TYR A 199 25.65 18.20 10.35
CA TYR A 199 25.91 17.86 8.95
C TYR A 199 25.80 19.08 8.02
N PHE A 200 24.76 19.89 8.13
CA PHE A 200 24.57 21.16 7.44
C PHE A 200 25.05 22.33 8.30
N THR A 201 24.68 22.33 9.57
CA THR A 201 24.82 23.48 10.48
C THR A 201 26.27 23.81 10.81
N ASP A 202 27.16 22.82 11.01
CA ASP A 202 28.61 23.07 11.25
C ASP A 202 29.32 23.63 10.01
N ARG A 203 28.72 23.47 8.83
CA ARG A 203 29.20 24.08 7.57
C ARG A 203 28.63 25.48 7.35
N GLY A 204 27.95 26.06 8.34
CA GLY A 204 27.30 27.37 8.24
C GLY A 204 26.14 27.40 7.26
N ARG A 205 25.46 26.26 7.04
CA ARG A 205 24.30 26.14 6.15
C ARG A 205 23.05 25.88 7.00
N GLU A 206 21.93 26.45 6.59
CA GLU A 206 20.63 26.08 7.15
C GLU A 206 20.28 24.64 6.75
N VAL A 207 19.54 23.94 7.63
CA VAL A 207 19.00 22.61 7.33
C VAL A 207 17.99 22.77 6.18
N PRO A 208 18.15 22.06 5.05
CA PRO A 208 17.22 22.17 3.93
C PRO A 208 15.78 21.81 4.33
N PRO A 209 14.75 22.39 3.67
CA PRO A 209 13.37 21.99 3.89
C PRO A 209 13.19 20.48 3.70
N GLY A 210 12.50 19.82 4.64
CA GLY A 210 12.27 18.38 4.61
C GLY A 210 13.43 17.53 5.15
N CYS A 211 14.58 18.13 5.48
CA CYS A 211 15.66 17.46 6.20
C CYS A 211 15.48 17.62 7.72
N GLU A 212 15.95 16.61 8.45
CA GLU A 212 16.09 16.63 9.90
C GLU A 212 17.56 16.33 10.25
N GLU A 213 18.12 17.08 11.20
CA GLU A 213 19.37 16.73 11.88
C GLU A 213 19.05 16.11 13.23
N ILE A 214 19.62 14.94 13.53
CA ILE A 214 19.43 14.23 14.79
C ILE A 214 20.75 14.09 15.55
N ASP A 215 20.70 14.22 16.88
CA ASP A 215 21.87 14.05 17.72
C ASP A 215 22.30 12.56 17.80
N ALA A 216 23.45 12.31 18.42
CA ALA A 216 23.98 10.96 18.56
C ALA A 216 23.09 10.04 19.41
N GLY A 217 22.40 10.58 20.42
CA GLY A 217 21.52 9.81 21.29
C GLY A 217 20.27 9.33 20.56
N GLU A 218 19.64 10.20 19.78
CA GLU A 218 18.50 9.86 18.93
C GLU A 218 18.89 8.88 17.82
N ARG A 219 20.07 9.06 17.21
CA ARG A 219 20.60 8.10 16.23
C ARG A 219 20.76 6.71 16.84
N ASP A 220 21.39 6.63 18.02
CA ASP A 220 21.63 5.36 18.71
C ASP A 220 20.31 4.71 19.16
N HIS A 221 19.31 5.51 19.54
CA HIS A 221 17.97 5.04 19.86
C HIS A 221 17.27 4.41 18.64
N ARG A 222 17.21 5.12 17.51
CA ARG A 222 16.62 4.60 16.25
C ARG A 222 17.37 3.36 15.73
N GLU A 223 18.69 3.31 15.90
CA GLU A 223 19.49 2.13 15.55
C GLU A 223 19.16 0.93 16.45
N ALA A 224 19.00 1.15 17.76
CA ALA A 224 18.62 0.08 18.67
C ALA A 224 17.23 -0.48 18.36
N GLU A 225 16.24 0.41 18.16
CA GLU A 225 14.86 0.04 17.81
C GLU A 225 14.79 -0.74 16.49
N SER A 226 15.44 -0.24 15.43
CA SER A 226 15.45 -0.92 14.13
C SER A 226 16.09 -2.30 14.21
N ARG A 227 17.20 -2.44 14.94
CA ARG A 227 17.87 -3.73 15.14
C ARG A 227 17.03 -4.71 15.96
N GLU A 228 16.36 -4.24 17.01
CA GLU A 228 15.49 -5.06 17.85
C GLU A 228 14.26 -5.52 17.07
N THR A 229 13.57 -4.60 16.41
CA THR A 229 12.41 -4.90 15.55
C THR A 229 12.76 -5.96 14.49
N MET A 230 13.90 -5.81 13.81
CA MET A 230 14.35 -6.79 12.81
C MET A 230 14.73 -8.14 13.45
N ARG A 231 15.26 -8.16 14.67
CA ARG A 231 15.50 -9.44 15.37
C ARG A 231 14.20 -10.14 15.69
N GLU A 232 13.16 -9.42 16.09
CA GLU A 232 11.86 -9.98 16.42
C GLU A 232 11.18 -10.63 15.20
N TYR A 233 11.11 -9.93 14.06
CA TYR A 233 10.52 -10.48 12.83
C TYR A 233 11.22 -11.75 12.33
N PHE A 234 12.52 -11.88 12.59
CA PHE A 234 13.33 -12.99 12.10
C PHE A 234 13.70 -13.99 13.21
N ALA A 235 13.14 -13.85 14.42
CA ALA A 235 13.46 -14.71 15.55
C ALA A 235 13.00 -16.15 15.30
N GLU A 236 11.82 -16.32 14.71
CA GLU A 236 11.19 -17.61 14.45
C GLU A 236 10.67 -17.67 13.00
N PRO A 237 10.50 -18.88 12.44
CA PRO A 237 9.83 -19.04 11.16
C PRO A 237 8.40 -18.46 11.20
N HIS A 238 7.97 -17.86 10.10
CA HIS A 238 6.60 -17.39 9.94
C HIS A 238 5.59 -18.55 10.13
N ASP A 239 4.53 -18.30 10.89
CA ASP A 239 3.57 -19.31 11.35
C ASP A 239 2.59 -19.77 10.26
N GLN A 240 2.23 -18.87 9.34
CA GLN A 240 1.39 -19.20 8.18
C GLN A 240 2.15 -20.04 7.16
N ARG A 241 1.52 -21.13 6.73
CA ARG A 241 2.01 -21.97 5.62
C ARG A 241 1.78 -21.28 4.28
N GLN A 242 2.58 -21.66 3.29
CA GLN A 242 2.31 -21.28 1.90
C GLN A 242 0.96 -21.88 1.47
N ARG A 243 0.02 -21.02 1.09
CA ARG A 243 -1.24 -21.40 0.44
C ARG A 243 -1.05 -21.61 -1.06
N THR A 244 -1.78 -22.55 -1.62
CA THR A 244 -1.74 -22.87 -3.06
C THR A 244 -2.74 -21.99 -3.84
N HIS A 245 -2.77 -22.11 -5.18
CA HIS A 245 -3.70 -21.33 -6.00
C HIS A 245 -5.17 -21.66 -5.64
N PRO A 246 -6.09 -20.68 -5.54
CA PRO A 246 -7.48 -20.93 -5.15
C PRO A 246 -8.19 -21.96 -6.03
N SER A 247 -7.92 -22.00 -7.33
CA SER A 247 -8.52 -23.00 -8.23
C SER A 247 -8.12 -24.47 -7.97
N LEU A 248 -7.27 -24.74 -6.98
CA LEU A 248 -6.88 -26.09 -6.58
C LEU A 248 -7.75 -26.53 -5.40
N VAL A 249 -8.79 -27.30 -5.72
CA VAL A 249 -9.84 -27.72 -4.77
C VAL A 249 -9.54 -29.06 -4.09
N ASP A 250 -8.54 -29.79 -4.59
CA ASP A 250 -8.09 -31.06 -4.04
C ASP A 250 -6.58 -31.15 -4.23
N ASP A 251 -5.84 -31.42 -3.15
CA ASP A 251 -4.40 -31.60 -3.25
C ASP A 251 -3.92 -32.75 -2.35
N GLU A 252 -3.17 -33.66 -2.95
CA GLU A 252 -2.58 -34.81 -2.25
C GLU A 252 -1.46 -34.41 -1.27
N ARG A 253 -1.16 -33.11 -1.14
CA ARG A 253 -0.07 -32.52 -0.34
C ARG A 253 -0.56 -31.78 0.90
N GLY A 254 -1.87 -31.75 1.17
CA GLY A 254 -2.53 -30.99 2.24
C GLY A 254 -2.30 -29.47 2.21
N ARG A 255 -2.22 -28.81 1.05
CA ARG A 255 -2.02 -27.35 0.92
C ARG A 255 -3.31 -26.56 0.64
N VAL A 256 -4.46 -27.23 0.65
CA VAL A 256 -5.80 -26.61 0.63
C VAL A 256 -6.31 -26.59 2.07
N ASP A 257 -6.76 -25.43 2.55
CA ASP A 257 -7.36 -25.34 3.89
C ASP A 257 -8.70 -26.10 3.88
N ALA A 258 -9.00 -26.86 4.94
CA ALA A 258 -10.18 -27.75 5.01
C ALA A 258 -11.52 -27.00 4.94
N ASP A 259 -11.51 -25.69 5.21
CA ASP A 259 -12.67 -24.80 5.21
C ASP A 259 -12.77 -23.95 3.92
N TRP A 260 -12.02 -24.29 2.86
CA TRP A 260 -12.11 -23.57 1.59
C TRP A 260 -13.40 -23.94 0.84
N GLU A 261 -14.43 -23.11 1.00
CA GLU A 261 -15.58 -23.07 0.09
C GLU A 261 -15.17 -22.30 -1.15
N GLY A 262 -15.14 -22.97 -2.30
CA GLY A 262 -14.60 -22.41 -3.52
C GLY A 262 -15.38 -21.20 -4.03
N ASP A 263 -14.66 -20.32 -4.72
CA ASP A 263 -15.27 -19.31 -5.56
C ASP A 263 -15.74 -19.99 -6.85
N ASP A 264 -17.04 -20.30 -6.93
CA ASP A 264 -17.67 -20.82 -8.14
C ASP A 264 -17.87 -19.65 -9.13
N GLY A 265 -16.88 -19.44 -10.02
CA GLY A 265 -17.11 -18.79 -11.33
C GLY A 265 -16.22 -17.61 -11.66
#